data_AF-A0A8S1HEB7-F1
#
_entry.id   AF-A0A8S1HEB7-F1
#
_cell.length_a   1.000
_cell.length_b   1.000
_cell.length_c   1.000
_cell.angle_alpha   90.00
_cell.angle_beta   90.00
_cell.angle_gamma   90.00
#
_symmetry.space_group_name_H-M   'P 1'
#
loop_
_entity.id
_entity.type
_entity.pdbx_description
1 polymer ?
#
loop_
_entity_poly.entity_id
_entity_poly.type
_entity_poly.pdbx_seq_one_letter_code
_entity_poly.pdbx_strand_id
1 'polypeptide(L)'
;MAGFFRIQNLAATSFFVVVSLAIAQNDEQLTRTEEKLTTDRDFYDQWMKLINVQAEQLEEQSLDYPLDYVIRDLAQCPETKIQPGLDTNAVQPQDIAIYAEMGQLSSYCPSNHTLLSAGILGSCKQRSHTMKLPSLPKMLQIRGADLKTIDANHLEDPLPDQAKSIADEITRIPGYEEMWKMIVITATIQDGTASETGQTAIEVLAAIQELGQLLPKKTFVVVLRTSGSGLWRDASHANEACRTQLSKWKVHNKFNYNSVWDQVEIIVQKNYLRPNFSVEILPLFRDAALNNLPNM
;
A
#
# COMPACT_ATOMS: atom_id res chain seq x y z
N MET A 1 -19.38 -5.12 19.88
CA MET A 1 -19.55 -4.85 18.43
C MET A 1 -19.12 -3.41 18.12
N ALA A 2 -17.92 -3.05 18.60
CA ALA A 2 -17.31 -1.74 18.52
C ALA A 2 -15.80 -2.00 18.42
N GLY A 3 -15.15 -1.55 17.34
CA GLY A 3 -13.74 -1.87 17.06
C GLY A 3 -13.34 -1.69 15.60
N PHE A 4 -14.31 -1.70 14.67
CA PHE A 4 -14.05 -1.53 13.23
C PHE A 4 -13.94 -0.07 12.75
N PHE A 5 -14.23 0.91 13.61
CA PHE A 5 -14.43 2.32 13.20
C PHE A 5 -13.21 3.25 13.40
N ARG A 6 -12.09 2.79 13.93
CA ARG A 6 -10.87 3.62 14.13
C ARG A 6 -9.63 3.20 13.36
N ILE A 7 -9.58 1.97 12.85
CA ILE A 7 -8.47 1.51 11.98
C ILE A 7 -8.54 2.17 10.60
N GLN A 8 -9.74 2.59 10.16
CA GLN A 8 -9.94 3.35 8.93
C GLN A 8 -9.21 4.70 8.93
N ASN A 9 -9.09 5.36 10.09
CA ASN A 9 -8.32 6.60 10.18
C ASN A 9 -6.81 6.33 10.12
N LEU A 10 -6.30 5.26 10.72
CA LEU A 10 -4.86 4.96 10.66
C LEU A 10 -4.36 4.60 9.26
N ALA A 11 -5.17 3.87 8.49
CA ALA A 11 -4.88 3.62 7.08
C ALA A 11 -5.03 4.89 6.22
N ALA A 12 -6.04 5.72 6.46
CA ALA A 12 -6.26 6.96 5.71
C ALA A 12 -5.19 8.04 5.99
N THR A 13 -4.68 8.12 7.22
CA THR A 13 -3.68 9.15 7.59
C THR A 13 -2.24 8.74 7.24
N SER A 14 -2.00 7.45 6.97
CA SER A 14 -0.73 6.94 6.42
C SER A 14 -0.69 6.99 4.88
N PHE A 15 -1.81 7.35 4.24
CA PHE A 15 -1.97 7.43 2.79
C PHE A 15 -1.94 8.89 2.29
N PHE A 16 -0.98 9.69 2.76
CA PHE A 16 -0.47 10.76 1.89
C PHE A 16 0.48 10.12 0.88
N VAL A 17 -0.12 9.48 -0.12
CA VAL A 17 0.56 9.05 -1.33
C VAL A 17 1.00 10.34 -2.02
N VAL A 18 2.20 10.83 -1.69
CA VAL A 18 3.01 11.52 -2.69
C VAL A 18 3.29 10.44 -3.70
N VAL A 19 2.46 10.43 -4.73
CA VAL A 19 2.55 9.53 -5.86
C VAL A 19 3.96 9.64 -6.38
N SER A 20 4.72 8.55 -6.24
CA SER A 20 6.03 8.41 -6.84
C SER A 20 5.90 8.73 -8.32
N LEU A 21 6.40 9.91 -8.70
CA LEU A 21 6.87 10.20 -10.06
C LEU A 21 8.23 9.51 -10.22
N ALA A 22 8.28 8.20 -10.01
CA ALA A 22 9.51 7.42 -10.22
C ALA A 22 9.73 7.11 -11.71
N ILE A 23 8.76 7.37 -12.59
CA ILE A 23 8.93 7.27 -14.04
C ILE A 23 8.86 8.67 -14.64
N ALA A 24 9.96 9.40 -14.49
CA ALA A 24 10.12 10.74 -15.03
C ALA A 24 11.61 11.07 -15.21
N GLN A 25 12.45 10.06 -15.50
CA GLN A 25 13.87 10.31 -15.73
C GLN A 25 14.19 10.93 -17.09
N ASN A 26 13.22 11.10 -18.01
CA ASN A 26 13.54 11.55 -19.38
C ASN A 26 12.39 12.24 -20.13
N ASP A 27 11.61 13.11 -19.46
CA ASP A 27 10.57 13.86 -20.17
C ASP A 27 10.78 15.37 -20.02
N GLU A 28 11.24 16.01 -21.10
CA GLU A 28 11.51 17.46 -21.27
C GLU A 28 10.30 18.37 -20.99
N GLN A 29 9.14 17.80 -20.64
CA GLN A 29 7.89 18.51 -20.35
C GLN A 29 7.46 18.49 -18.87
N LEU A 30 8.34 18.08 -17.95
CA LEU A 30 8.10 18.26 -16.51
C LEU A 30 8.53 19.65 -16.09
N THR A 31 7.58 20.60 -16.03
CA THR A 31 7.79 21.82 -15.23
C THR A 31 8.09 21.36 -13.81
N ARG A 32 9.33 21.59 -13.35
CA ARG A 32 9.75 21.13 -12.03
C ARG A 32 8.93 21.83 -10.96
N THR A 33 8.60 21.14 -9.87
CA THR A 33 7.94 21.77 -8.71
C THR A 33 8.71 23.02 -8.29
N GLU A 34 10.04 22.96 -8.28
CA GLU A 34 10.96 24.08 -8.07
C GLU A 34 10.67 25.30 -8.96
N GLU A 35 10.42 25.08 -10.25
CA GLU A 35 10.12 26.13 -11.22
C GLU A 35 8.75 26.75 -10.91
N LYS A 36 7.72 25.92 -10.70
CA LYS A 36 6.37 26.40 -10.36
C LYS A 36 6.31 27.18 -9.05
N LEU A 37 7.11 26.81 -8.05
CA LEU A 37 7.21 27.56 -6.80
C LEU A 37 7.71 29.00 -6.99
N THR A 38 8.47 29.26 -8.06
CA THR A 38 9.01 30.59 -8.38
C THR A 38 8.15 31.37 -9.36
N THR A 39 7.40 30.70 -10.23
CA THR A 39 6.65 31.33 -11.32
C THR A 39 5.15 31.49 -11.04
N ASP A 40 4.60 30.75 -10.08
CA ASP A 40 3.16 30.67 -9.82
C ASP A 40 2.90 30.84 -8.31
N ARG A 41 2.38 32.01 -7.94
CA ARG A 41 2.11 32.38 -6.54
C ARG A 41 0.99 31.54 -5.92
N ASP A 42 -0.05 31.24 -6.69
CA ASP A 42 -1.19 30.46 -6.19
C ASP A 42 -0.76 29.02 -5.95
N PHE A 43 0.08 28.47 -6.83
CA PHE A 43 0.73 27.18 -6.62
C PHE A 43 1.62 27.18 -5.37
N TYR A 44 2.44 28.21 -5.17
CA TYR A 44 3.29 28.35 -4.00
C TYR A 44 2.46 28.32 -2.70
N ASP A 45 1.42 29.15 -2.58
CA ASP A 45 0.61 29.23 -1.37
C ASP A 45 -0.11 27.91 -1.08
N GLN A 46 -0.63 27.24 -2.12
CA GLN A 46 -1.24 25.91 -2.02
C GLN A 46 -0.24 24.82 -1.61
N TRP A 47 0.98 24.88 -2.14
CA TRP A 47 2.05 23.94 -1.80
C TRP A 47 2.49 24.11 -0.35
N MET A 48 2.70 25.35 0.11
CA MET A 48 3.05 25.64 1.50
C MET A 48 1.97 25.16 2.47
N LYS A 49 0.69 25.35 2.12
CA LYS A 49 -0.43 24.82 2.92
C LYS A 49 -0.39 23.30 3.02
N LEU A 50 -0.15 22.60 1.91
CA LEU A 50 -0.08 21.13 1.89
C LEU A 50 1.06 20.60 2.78
N ILE A 51 2.27 21.15 2.65
CA ILE A 51 3.43 20.66 3.42
C ILE A 51 3.28 20.94 4.92
N ASN A 52 2.60 22.03 5.30
CA ASN A 52 2.32 22.35 6.70
C ASN A 52 1.34 21.35 7.31
N VAL A 53 0.22 21.07 6.62
CA VAL A 53 -0.75 20.07 7.07
C VAL A 53 -0.08 18.69 7.18
N GLN A 54 0.77 18.32 6.22
CA GLN A 54 1.52 17.06 6.29
C GLN A 54 2.49 17.01 7.49
N ALA A 55 3.16 18.12 7.81
CA ALA A 55 4.07 18.19 8.95
C ALA A 55 3.33 18.08 10.28
N GLU A 56 2.21 18.80 10.44
CA GLU A 56 1.35 18.74 11.63
C GLU A 56 0.82 17.31 11.85
N GLN A 57 0.29 16.68 10.80
CA GLN A 57 -0.20 15.29 10.89
C GLN A 57 0.91 14.29 11.21
N LEU A 58 2.09 14.48 10.64
CA LEU A 58 3.25 13.63 10.92
C LEU A 58 3.68 13.75 12.39
N GLU A 59 3.65 14.96 12.95
CA GLU A 59 3.94 15.21 14.36
C GLU A 59 2.89 14.55 15.27
N GLU A 60 1.61 14.76 15.01
CA GLU A 60 0.52 14.15 15.78
C GLU A 60 0.60 12.62 15.78
N GLN A 61 0.79 12.00 14.61
CA GLN A 61 0.91 10.54 14.51
C GLN A 61 2.15 9.99 15.18
N SER A 62 3.26 10.74 15.15
CA SER A 62 4.50 10.34 15.81
C SER A 62 4.35 10.35 17.33
N LEU A 63 3.50 11.22 17.87
CA LEU A 63 3.16 11.26 19.29
C LEU A 63 2.18 10.15 19.69
N ASP A 64 1.26 9.78 18.80
CA ASP A 64 0.23 8.77 19.07
C ASP A 64 0.74 7.31 18.93
N TYR A 65 1.74 7.08 18.08
CA TYR A 65 2.38 5.78 17.92
C TYR A 65 3.23 5.41 19.18
N PRO A 66 3.15 4.18 19.75
CA PRO A 66 2.72 2.91 19.14
C PRO A 66 1.23 2.57 19.30
N LEU A 67 0.37 3.56 19.55
CA LEU A 67 -1.07 3.37 19.72
C LEU A 67 -1.39 2.49 20.92
N ASP A 68 -0.76 2.78 22.07
CA ASP A 68 -0.90 1.99 23.31
C ASP A 68 -2.37 1.73 23.69
N TYR A 69 -3.25 2.68 23.38
CA TYR A 69 -4.68 2.54 23.60
C TYR A 69 -5.32 1.45 22.72
N VAL A 70 -4.92 1.33 21.44
CA VAL A 70 -5.40 0.27 20.53
C VAL A 70 -4.95 -1.09 21.02
N ILE A 71 -3.71 -1.21 21.49
CA ILE A 71 -3.17 -2.47 21.99
C ILE A 71 -3.90 -2.91 23.25
N ARG A 72 -4.15 -1.98 24.17
CA ARG A 72 -4.95 -2.22 25.37
C ARG A 72 -6.39 -2.63 25.05
N ASP A 73 -7.00 -2.05 24.01
CA ASP A 73 -8.35 -2.41 23.58
C ASP A 73 -8.37 -3.78 22.88
N LEU A 74 -7.35 -4.09 22.07
CA LEU A 74 -7.19 -5.39 21.42
C LEU A 74 -6.92 -6.51 22.43
N ALA A 75 -6.19 -6.23 23.51
CA ALA A 75 -5.97 -7.18 24.60
C ALA A 75 -7.26 -7.53 25.37
N GLN A 76 -8.30 -6.69 25.28
CA GLN A 76 -9.62 -6.96 25.88
C GLN A 76 -10.52 -7.79 24.96
N CYS A 77 -10.13 -8.00 23.70
CA CYS A 77 -10.89 -8.86 22.81
C CYS A 77 -10.77 -10.31 23.28
N PRO A 78 -11.88 -11.09 23.33
CA PRO A 78 -11.82 -12.47 23.78
C PRO A 78 -10.87 -13.26 22.88
N GLU A 79 -9.93 -13.99 23.48
CA GLU A 79 -9.10 -14.95 22.75
C GLU A 79 -10.01 -15.92 22.01
N THR A 80 -9.90 -15.95 20.69
CA THR A 80 -10.63 -16.90 19.88
C THR A 80 -9.96 -18.25 20.14
N LYS A 81 -10.71 -19.20 20.75
CA LYS A 81 -10.25 -20.57 21.02
C LYS A 81 -10.16 -21.40 19.73
N ILE A 82 -9.48 -20.87 18.72
CA ILE A 82 -9.15 -21.58 17.51
C ILE A 82 -7.75 -22.16 17.73
N GLN A 83 -7.56 -23.43 17.40
CA GLN A 83 -6.23 -24.05 17.49
C GLN A 83 -5.23 -23.25 16.63
N PRO A 84 -3.97 -23.08 17.08
CA PRO A 84 -2.99 -22.27 16.36
C PRO A 84 -2.83 -22.74 14.90
N GLY A 85 -3.02 -21.81 13.96
CA GLY A 85 -2.55 -21.84 12.57
C GLY A 85 -2.58 -23.16 11.78
N LEU A 86 -3.59 -24.02 11.95
CA LEU A 86 -3.75 -25.25 11.16
C LEU A 86 -4.14 -24.97 9.70
N ASP A 87 -4.91 -23.91 9.48
CA ASP A 87 -5.28 -23.40 8.17
C ASP A 87 -5.40 -21.87 8.17
N THR A 88 -5.59 -21.29 6.99
CA THR A 88 -5.69 -19.83 6.77
C THR A 88 -6.78 -19.15 7.60
N ASN A 89 -7.85 -19.85 8.00
CA ASN A 89 -8.93 -19.26 8.79
C ASN A 89 -8.59 -19.15 10.28
N ALA A 90 -7.51 -19.81 10.71
CA ALA A 90 -7.05 -19.88 12.09
C ALA A 90 -5.76 -19.08 12.35
N VAL A 91 -5.17 -18.47 11.30
CA VAL A 91 -3.91 -17.72 11.41
C VAL A 91 -4.13 -16.48 12.27
N GLN A 92 -3.35 -16.38 13.35
CA GLN A 92 -3.30 -15.20 14.19
C GLN A 92 -2.08 -14.35 13.83
N PRO A 93 -2.06 -13.04 14.17
CA PRO A 93 -0.93 -12.18 13.89
C PRO A 93 0.42 -12.76 14.34
N GLN A 94 0.48 -13.36 15.54
CA GLN A 94 1.70 -13.96 16.08
C GLN A 94 2.17 -15.23 15.36
N ASP A 95 1.30 -15.88 14.58
CA ASP A 95 1.67 -17.09 13.83
C ASP A 95 2.47 -16.73 12.56
N ILE A 96 2.36 -15.49 12.08
CA ILE A 96 3.05 -15.00 10.89
C ILE A 96 4.53 -14.82 11.23
N ALA A 97 5.40 -15.51 10.49
CA ALA A 97 6.85 -15.45 10.67
C ALA A 97 7.55 -14.69 9.53
N ILE A 98 6.93 -14.65 8.35
CA ILE A 98 7.51 -14.00 7.17
C ILE A 98 6.52 -12.97 6.63
N TYR A 99 7.02 -11.77 6.35
CA TYR A 99 6.24 -10.67 5.81
C TYR A 99 6.89 -10.10 4.55
N ALA A 100 6.11 -9.86 3.50
CA ALA A 100 6.58 -9.21 2.29
C ALA A 100 5.52 -8.25 1.72
N GLU A 101 5.97 -7.21 1.03
CA GLU A 101 5.10 -6.27 0.32
C GLU A 101 5.57 -6.09 -1.12
N MET A 102 4.62 -5.88 -2.03
CA MET A 102 4.88 -5.59 -3.44
C MET A 102 3.91 -4.54 -3.99
N GLY A 103 4.30 -3.96 -5.14
CA GLY A 103 3.58 -2.89 -5.82
C GLY A 103 3.93 -1.49 -5.32
N GLN A 104 3.62 -0.47 -6.12
CA GLN A 104 4.10 0.90 -5.87
C GLN A 104 3.65 1.51 -4.53
N LEU A 105 2.48 1.15 -3.98
CA LEU A 105 2.02 1.68 -2.68
C LEU A 105 2.75 1.07 -1.47
N SER A 106 3.60 0.06 -1.68
CA SER A 106 4.48 -0.47 -0.63
C SER A 106 5.68 0.43 -0.36
N SER A 107 5.79 1.55 -1.08
CA SER A 107 6.86 2.53 -0.97
C SER A 107 6.34 3.89 -0.50
N TYR A 108 7.23 4.65 0.14
CA TYR A 108 6.93 6.00 0.59
C TYR A 108 8.08 6.97 0.28
N CYS A 109 7.73 8.25 0.24
CA CYS A 109 8.68 9.35 0.15
C CYS A 109 8.97 9.86 1.56
N PRO A 110 10.24 9.86 2.03
CA PRO A 110 10.55 10.52 3.29
C PRO A 110 10.23 12.02 3.18
N SER A 111 9.44 12.50 4.14
CA SER A 111 9.05 13.90 4.22
C SER A 111 10.07 14.70 5.02
N ASN A 112 10.53 15.80 4.44
CA ASN A 112 11.33 16.81 5.13
C ASN A 112 10.78 18.18 4.77
N HIS A 113 10.23 18.88 5.76
CA HIS A 113 9.56 20.16 5.55
C HIS A 113 10.45 21.18 4.83
N THR A 114 11.73 21.30 5.23
CA THR A 114 12.69 22.21 4.59
C THR A 114 12.94 21.86 3.14
N LEU A 115 13.16 20.58 2.80
CA LEU A 115 13.37 20.16 1.41
C LEU A 115 12.11 20.35 0.57
N LEU A 116 10.96 19.97 1.12
CA LEU A 116 9.67 20.15 0.45
C LEU A 116 9.35 21.64 0.23
N SER A 117 9.71 22.52 1.17
CA SER A 117 9.54 23.97 1.00
C SER A 117 10.35 24.53 -0.18
N ALA A 118 11.45 23.87 -0.54
CA ALA A 118 12.26 24.17 -1.72
C ALA A 118 11.79 23.43 -2.98
N GLY A 119 10.73 22.63 -2.92
CA GLY A 119 10.21 21.84 -4.04
C GLY A 119 10.98 20.54 -4.31
N ILE A 120 11.88 20.15 -3.40
CA ILE A 120 12.73 18.97 -3.53
C ILE A 120 12.01 17.76 -2.92
N LEU A 121 11.66 16.79 -3.77
CA LEU A 121 11.06 15.52 -3.36
C LEU A 121 12.15 14.49 -2.99
N GLY A 122 11.91 13.72 -1.92
CA GLY A 122 12.76 12.58 -1.56
C GLY A 122 12.72 11.44 -2.59
N SER A 123 13.56 10.43 -2.44
CA SER A 123 13.74 9.37 -3.45
C SER A 123 12.54 8.43 -3.66
N CYS A 124 11.45 8.56 -2.89
CA CYS A 124 10.19 7.81 -3.04
C CYS A 124 10.31 6.30 -3.26
N LYS A 125 11.42 5.71 -2.79
CA LYS A 125 11.79 4.31 -2.95
C LYS A 125 12.00 3.62 -1.60
N GLN A 126 11.61 4.28 -0.51
CA GLN A 126 11.75 3.74 0.84
C GLN A 126 10.62 2.74 1.10
N ARG A 127 10.92 1.60 1.70
CA ARG A 127 9.94 0.53 1.97
C ARG A 127 9.05 0.90 3.15
N SER A 128 7.74 0.63 3.06
CA SER A 128 6.77 1.03 4.11
C SER A 128 7.16 0.54 5.51
N HIS A 129 7.76 -0.66 5.61
CA HIS A 129 8.18 -1.24 6.87
C HIS A 129 9.29 -0.45 7.59
N THR A 130 10.09 0.35 6.85
CA THR A 130 11.15 1.22 7.39
C THR A 130 10.64 2.56 7.91
N MET A 131 9.37 2.90 7.63
CA MET A 131 8.76 4.16 8.06
C MET A 131 8.79 4.27 9.58
N LYS A 132 8.89 5.48 10.15
CA LYS A 132 8.82 5.67 11.61
C LYS A 132 7.41 5.54 12.17
N LEU A 133 6.42 5.93 11.37
CA LEU A 133 4.99 5.82 11.65
C LEU A 133 4.50 4.35 11.70
N PRO A 134 3.27 4.12 12.17
CA PRO A 134 2.67 2.79 12.13
C PRO A 134 2.63 2.23 10.72
N SER A 135 2.99 0.95 10.61
CA SER A 135 2.92 0.15 9.39
C SER A 135 2.41 -1.23 9.75
N LEU A 136 1.87 -1.97 8.77
CA LEU A 136 1.35 -3.30 9.00
C LEU A 136 2.36 -4.26 9.67
N PRO A 137 3.64 -4.37 9.25
CA PRO A 137 4.59 -5.25 9.93
C PRO A 137 4.81 -4.85 11.39
N LYS A 138 4.82 -3.55 11.71
CA LYS A 138 4.91 -3.09 13.09
C LYS A 138 3.67 -3.45 13.90
N MET A 139 2.48 -3.34 13.31
CA MET A 139 1.23 -3.74 13.97
C MET A 139 1.22 -5.24 14.29
N LEU A 140 1.73 -6.07 13.38
CA LEU A 140 1.89 -7.51 13.60
C LEU A 140 2.91 -7.79 14.72
N GLN A 141 4.06 -7.10 14.72
CA GLN A 141 5.07 -7.22 15.78
C GLN A 141 4.52 -6.84 17.16
N ILE A 142 3.72 -5.77 17.26
CA ILE A 142 3.08 -5.39 18.52
C ILE A 142 2.11 -6.49 19.01
N ARG A 143 1.54 -7.27 18.08
CA ARG A 143 0.70 -8.44 18.40
C ARG A 143 1.49 -9.71 18.67
N GLY A 144 2.82 -9.64 18.78
CA GLY A 144 3.69 -10.75 19.16
C GLY A 144 4.32 -11.51 18.01
N ALA A 145 4.20 -11.04 16.77
CA ALA A 145 4.84 -11.66 15.62
C ALA A 145 6.35 -11.38 15.60
N ASP A 146 7.17 -12.43 15.49
CA ASP A 146 8.60 -12.31 15.22
C ASP A 146 8.84 -12.38 13.71
N LEU A 147 8.78 -11.21 13.05
CA LEU A 147 8.74 -11.12 11.60
C LEU A 147 10.13 -11.03 10.98
N LYS A 148 10.38 -11.92 10.01
CA LYS A 148 11.38 -11.69 8.97
C LYS A 148 10.74 -10.99 7.78
N THR A 149 11.11 -9.73 7.56
CA THR A 149 10.66 -8.97 6.39
C THR A 149 11.52 -9.29 5.17
N ILE A 150 10.86 -9.51 4.03
CA ILE A 150 11.48 -9.76 2.72
C ILE A 150 11.01 -8.67 1.75
N ASP A 151 11.98 -8.02 1.10
CA ASP A 151 11.71 -7.01 0.08
C ASP A 151 11.80 -7.62 -1.32
N ALA A 152 10.95 -7.14 -2.24
CA ALA A 152 11.17 -7.36 -3.66
C ALA A 152 12.45 -6.66 -4.14
N ASN A 153 13.18 -7.21 -5.11
CA ASN A 153 14.41 -6.59 -5.62
C ASN A 153 14.21 -5.14 -6.11
N HIS A 154 13.30 -4.93 -7.07
CA HIS A 154 12.98 -3.60 -7.57
C HIS A 154 11.47 -3.37 -7.62
N LEU A 155 11.02 -2.23 -7.09
CA LEU A 155 9.60 -1.85 -7.09
C LEU A 155 9.06 -1.52 -8.48
N GLU A 156 9.95 -1.17 -9.40
CA GLU A 156 9.61 -0.80 -10.78
C GLU A 156 9.44 -2.04 -11.68
N ASP A 157 9.82 -3.23 -11.19
CA ASP A 157 9.63 -4.48 -11.93
C ASP A 157 8.14 -4.83 -12.01
N PRO A 158 7.70 -5.57 -13.05
CA PRO A 158 6.34 -6.11 -13.11
C PRO A 158 5.99 -6.93 -11.85
N LEU A 159 4.74 -6.86 -11.39
CA LEU A 159 4.30 -7.57 -10.18
C LEU A 159 4.62 -9.09 -10.19
N PRO A 160 4.49 -9.82 -11.31
CA PRO A 160 4.87 -11.24 -11.37
C PRO A 160 6.37 -11.47 -11.10
N ASP A 161 7.22 -10.54 -11.51
CA ASP A 161 8.67 -10.64 -11.30
C ASP A 161 9.05 -10.26 -9.86
N GLN A 162 8.37 -9.27 -9.28
CA GLN A 162 8.45 -8.99 -7.83
C GLN A 162 8.03 -10.22 -7.00
N ALA A 163 6.97 -10.92 -7.41
CA ALA A 163 6.49 -12.14 -6.75
C ALA A 163 7.53 -13.27 -6.81
N LYS A 164 8.16 -13.50 -7.97
CA LYS A 164 9.27 -14.46 -8.12
C LYS A 164 10.44 -14.12 -7.21
N SER A 165 10.87 -12.85 -7.22
CA SER A 165 11.97 -12.38 -6.37
C SER A 165 11.69 -12.62 -4.89
N ILE A 166 10.48 -12.32 -4.41
CA ILE A 166 10.07 -12.56 -3.02
C ILE A 166 10.05 -14.06 -2.72
N ALA A 167 9.48 -14.87 -3.62
CA ALA A 167 9.43 -16.31 -3.43
C ALA A 167 10.83 -16.95 -3.38
N ASP A 168 11.75 -16.52 -4.24
CA ASP A 168 13.14 -16.98 -4.25
C ASP A 168 13.86 -16.66 -2.93
N GLU A 169 13.66 -15.47 -2.37
CA GLU A 169 14.24 -15.12 -1.06
C GLU A 169 13.61 -15.91 0.09
N ILE A 170 12.29 -16.15 0.04
CA ILE A 170 11.58 -16.94 1.05
C ILE A 170 12.04 -18.41 1.03
N THR A 171 12.19 -19.01 -0.15
CA THR A 171 12.57 -20.42 -0.29
C THR A 171 13.99 -20.72 0.20
N ARG A 172 14.86 -19.70 0.28
CA ARG A 172 16.20 -19.80 0.89
C ARG A 172 16.17 -19.91 2.42
N ILE A 173 15.02 -19.65 3.05
CA ILE A 173 14.87 -19.74 4.51
C ILE A 173 14.67 -21.22 4.91
N PRO A 174 15.51 -21.79 5.78
CA PRO A 174 15.33 -23.17 6.24
C PRO A 174 13.97 -23.37 6.90
N GLY A 175 13.21 -24.36 6.44
CA GLY A 175 11.89 -24.68 6.98
C GLY A 175 10.77 -23.72 6.58
N TYR A 176 10.97 -22.89 5.54
CA TYR A 176 9.97 -21.90 5.11
C TYR A 176 8.58 -22.51 4.86
N GLU A 177 8.49 -23.75 4.38
CA GLU A 177 7.21 -24.44 4.12
C GLU A 177 6.31 -24.53 5.35
N GLU A 178 6.91 -24.61 6.54
CA GLU A 178 6.20 -24.76 7.82
C GLU A 178 5.88 -23.43 8.52
N MET A 179 6.35 -22.31 7.96
CA MET A 179 6.18 -20.97 8.50
C MET A 179 5.02 -20.24 7.80
N TRP A 180 4.15 -19.56 8.55
CA TRP A 180 3.14 -18.70 7.92
C TRP A 180 3.77 -17.45 7.32
N LYS A 181 3.40 -17.18 6.07
CA LYS A 181 3.86 -16.04 5.27
C LYS A 181 2.67 -15.14 5.00
N MET A 182 2.82 -13.84 5.24
CA MET A 182 1.89 -12.83 4.81
C MET A 182 2.52 -12.00 3.70
N ILE A 183 1.90 -11.99 2.52
CA ILE A 183 2.37 -11.23 1.36
C ILE A 183 1.30 -10.21 0.98
N VAL A 184 1.65 -8.92 0.99
CA VAL A 184 0.70 -7.85 0.72
C VAL A 184 0.96 -7.23 -0.65
N ILE A 185 -0.05 -7.25 -1.51
CA ILE A 185 -0.02 -6.66 -2.85
C ILE A 185 -0.75 -5.32 -2.79
N THR A 186 0.01 -4.23 -2.90
CA THR A 186 -0.49 -2.85 -2.86
C THR A 186 -0.23 -2.18 -4.21
N ALA A 187 -0.87 -2.73 -5.24
CA ALA A 187 -0.68 -2.30 -6.62
C ALA A 187 -1.42 -0.99 -6.92
N THR A 188 -0.96 -0.27 -7.92
CA THR A 188 -1.53 0.96 -8.46
C THR A 188 -1.70 0.86 -9.97
N ILE A 189 -2.30 1.87 -10.58
CA ILE A 189 -2.33 2.03 -12.04
C ILE A 189 -0.93 2.08 -12.69
N GLN A 190 0.13 2.35 -11.90
CA GLN A 190 1.51 2.39 -12.37
C GLN A 190 2.15 0.99 -12.44
N ASP A 191 1.60 0.02 -11.71
CA ASP A 191 2.03 -1.37 -11.74
C ASP A 191 1.46 -2.15 -12.93
N GLY A 192 0.63 -1.50 -13.75
CA GLY A 192 0.14 -2.01 -15.02
C GLY A 192 0.63 -1.17 -16.20
N THR A 193 0.38 -1.67 -17.40
CA THR A 193 0.57 -0.94 -18.65
C THR A 193 -0.74 -0.25 -19.06
N ALA A 194 -0.65 0.84 -19.82
CA ALA A 194 -1.83 1.49 -20.43
C ALA A 194 -2.41 0.67 -21.60
N SER A 195 -2.79 -0.59 -21.34
CA SER A 195 -3.35 -1.52 -22.32
C SER A 195 -4.45 -2.38 -21.70
N GLU A 196 -5.31 -2.97 -22.53
CA GLU A 196 -6.39 -3.85 -22.07
C GLU A 196 -5.87 -5.14 -21.41
N THR A 197 -4.74 -5.67 -21.88
CA THR A 197 -4.17 -6.94 -21.40
C THR A 197 -3.19 -6.76 -20.25
N GLY A 198 -2.64 -5.55 -20.05
CA GLY A 198 -1.71 -5.27 -18.95
C GLY A 198 -2.32 -4.35 -17.90
N GLN A 199 -3.63 -4.43 -17.68
CA GLN A 199 -4.29 -3.71 -16.58
C GLN A 199 -3.71 -4.18 -15.23
N THR A 200 -3.63 -3.29 -14.25
CA THR A 200 -3.14 -3.62 -12.90
C THR A 200 -3.80 -4.86 -12.31
N ALA A 201 -5.12 -5.02 -12.48
CA ALA A 201 -5.84 -6.19 -11.98
C ALA A 201 -5.33 -7.52 -12.59
N ILE A 202 -4.91 -7.49 -13.86
CA ILE A 202 -4.35 -8.65 -14.57
C ILE A 202 -2.94 -8.94 -14.04
N GLU A 203 -2.11 -7.92 -13.86
CA GLU A 203 -0.78 -8.04 -13.25
C GLU A 203 -0.85 -8.62 -11.83
N VAL A 204 -1.82 -8.18 -11.04
CA VAL A 204 -2.09 -8.73 -9.70
C VAL A 204 -2.47 -10.20 -9.78
N LEU A 205 -3.35 -10.59 -10.71
CA LEU A 205 -3.74 -11.99 -10.90
C LEU A 205 -2.53 -12.86 -11.30
N ALA A 206 -1.66 -12.36 -12.18
CA ALA A 206 -0.44 -13.05 -12.58
C ALA A 206 0.53 -13.19 -11.39
N ALA A 207 0.72 -12.16 -10.57
CA ALA A 207 1.52 -12.25 -9.36
C ALA A 207 0.97 -13.28 -8.35
N ILE A 208 -0.35 -13.34 -8.15
CA ILE A 208 -1.01 -14.36 -7.32
C ILE A 208 -0.74 -15.77 -7.86
N GLN A 209 -0.81 -15.95 -9.19
CA GLN A 209 -0.52 -17.23 -9.83
C GLN A 209 0.92 -17.68 -9.57
N GLU A 210 1.89 -16.77 -9.72
CA GLU A 210 3.31 -17.05 -9.45
C GLU A 210 3.53 -17.42 -7.97
N LEU A 211 2.98 -16.64 -7.04
CA LEU A 211 3.05 -16.95 -5.60
C LEU A 211 2.40 -18.30 -5.27
N GLY A 212 1.27 -18.62 -5.91
CA GLY A 212 0.58 -19.90 -5.72
C GLY A 212 1.37 -21.10 -6.23
N GLN A 213 2.20 -20.91 -7.27
CA GLN A 213 3.09 -21.95 -7.79
C GLN A 213 4.34 -22.12 -6.92
N LEU A 214 4.95 -21.02 -6.51
CA LEU A 214 6.26 -21.02 -5.83
C LEU A 214 6.16 -21.18 -4.30
N LEU A 215 5.08 -20.67 -3.70
CA LEU A 215 4.84 -20.70 -2.24
C LEU A 215 3.47 -21.32 -1.90
N PRO A 216 3.20 -22.59 -2.25
CA PRO A 216 1.87 -23.20 -2.14
C PRO A 216 1.43 -23.55 -0.71
N LYS A 217 2.30 -23.40 0.30
CA LYS A 217 2.06 -23.82 1.68
C LYS A 217 2.22 -22.68 2.68
N LYS A 218 1.27 -22.61 3.61
CA LYS A 218 1.21 -21.64 4.70
C LYS A 218 1.44 -20.21 4.20
N THR A 219 0.74 -19.84 3.14
CA THR A 219 0.84 -18.51 2.51
C THR A 219 -0.51 -17.84 2.53
N PHE A 220 -0.54 -16.63 3.05
CA PHE A 220 -1.70 -15.76 3.05
C PHE A 220 -1.36 -14.50 2.27
N VAL A 221 -2.09 -14.26 1.17
CA VAL A 221 -1.88 -13.10 0.32
C VAL A 221 -3.02 -12.11 0.54
N VAL A 222 -2.69 -10.86 0.83
CA VAL A 222 -3.67 -9.78 0.94
C VAL A 222 -3.47 -8.81 -0.22
N VAL A 223 -4.52 -8.58 -0.99
CA VAL A 223 -4.52 -7.63 -2.11
C VAL A 223 -5.34 -6.42 -1.72
N LEU A 224 -4.73 -5.24 -1.76
CA LEU A 224 -5.47 -3.98 -1.64
C LEU A 224 -5.97 -3.56 -3.02
N ARG A 225 -7.28 -3.62 -3.22
CA ARG A 225 -7.96 -3.21 -4.44
C ARG A 225 -7.93 -1.69 -4.58
N THR A 226 -7.25 -1.21 -5.62
CA THR A 226 -7.16 0.21 -6.00
C THR A 226 -7.99 0.54 -7.24
N SER A 227 -9.11 -0.15 -7.42
CA SER A 227 -9.91 -0.05 -8.65
C SER A 227 -10.51 1.34 -8.85
N GLY A 228 -10.76 1.69 -10.12
CA GLY A 228 -11.31 2.97 -10.50
C GLY A 228 -10.31 4.13 -10.32
N SER A 229 -10.83 5.35 -10.26
CA SER A 229 -10.01 6.55 -10.12
C SER A 229 -10.16 7.20 -8.75
N GLY A 230 -10.73 6.54 -7.74
CA GLY A 230 -11.08 7.15 -6.44
C GLY A 230 -9.88 7.84 -5.78
N LEU A 231 -8.84 7.05 -5.45
CA LEU A 231 -7.60 7.55 -4.86
C LEU A 231 -6.99 8.71 -5.68
N TRP A 232 -6.93 8.54 -7.01
CA TRP A 232 -6.34 9.51 -7.93
C TRP A 232 -7.17 10.79 -8.07
N ARG A 233 -8.49 10.64 -8.06
CA ARG A 233 -9.44 11.74 -8.13
C ARG A 233 -9.37 12.54 -6.84
N ASP A 234 -9.38 11.88 -5.70
CA ASP A 234 -9.31 12.52 -4.40
C ASP A 234 -7.96 13.25 -4.23
N ALA A 235 -6.85 12.61 -4.60
CA ALA A 235 -5.54 13.25 -4.65
C ALA A 235 -5.49 14.44 -5.62
N SER A 236 -6.12 14.33 -6.79
CA SER A 236 -6.17 15.42 -7.78
C SER A 236 -7.06 16.59 -7.35
N HIS A 237 -8.03 16.37 -6.47
CA HIS A 237 -8.89 17.42 -5.92
C HIS A 237 -8.32 18.05 -4.66
N ALA A 238 -7.39 17.38 -3.98
CA ALA A 238 -6.74 17.92 -2.79
C ALA A 238 -5.89 19.17 -3.08
N ASN A 239 -5.27 19.26 -4.28
CA ASN A 239 -4.38 20.37 -4.63
C ASN A 239 -4.17 20.50 -6.15
N GLU A 240 -3.99 21.72 -6.65
CA GLU A 240 -3.70 21.98 -8.08
C GLU A 240 -2.37 21.37 -8.54
N ALA A 241 -1.38 21.28 -7.65
CA ALA A 241 -0.13 20.59 -7.90
C ALA A 241 -0.37 19.11 -8.20
N CYS A 242 -1.13 18.44 -7.34
CA CYS A 242 -1.51 17.05 -7.52
C CYS A 242 -2.35 16.88 -8.79
N ARG A 243 -3.30 17.79 -9.07
CA ARG A 243 -4.11 17.77 -10.30
C ARG A 243 -3.25 17.78 -11.56
N THR A 244 -2.26 18.65 -11.61
CA THR A 244 -1.36 18.80 -12.76
C THR A 244 -0.48 17.57 -12.95
N GLN A 245 0.03 17.00 -11.86
CA GLN A 245 0.86 15.79 -11.94
C GLN A 245 0.02 14.55 -12.30
N LEU A 246 -1.19 14.45 -11.75
CA LEU A 246 -2.08 13.31 -11.95
C LEU A 246 -2.81 13.33 -13.30
N SER A 247 -2.90 14.48 -13.96
CA SER A 247 -3.56 14.56 -15.27
C SER A 247 -2.91 13.67 -16.33
N LYS A 248 -1.61 13.38 -16.20
CA LYS A 248 -0.87 12.47 -17.10
C LYS A 248 -1.36 11.02 -16.98
N TRP A 249 -1.83 10.64 -15.80
CA TRP A 249 -2.35 9.30 -15.51
C TRP A 249 -3.82 9.11 -15.94
N LYS A 250 -4.48 10.14 -16.46
CA LYS A 250 -5.85 10.03 -17.00
C LYS A 250 -6.00 8.97 -18.09
N VAL A 251 -4.96 8.71 -18.87
CA VAL A 251 -4.99 7.66 -19.91
C VAL A 251 -5.07 6.28 -19.27
N HIS A 252 -4.33 6.05 -18.18
CA HIS A 252 -4.31 4.79 -17.44
C HIS A 252 -5.64 4.51 -16.72
N ASN A 253 -6.42 5.55 -16.36
CA ASN A 253 -7.75 5.36 -15.79
C ASN A 253 -8.72 4.60 -16.72
N LYS A 254 -8.51 4.66 -18.04
CA LYS A 254 -9.27 3.86 -19.02
C LYS A 254 -8.92 2.37 -18.97
N PHE A 255 -7.92 1.98 -18.18
CA PHE A 255 -7.41 0.61 -18.07
C PHE A 255 -7.40 0.14 -16.60
N ASN A 256 -8.22 0.77 -15.74
CA ASN A 256 -8.41 0.37 -14.34
C ASN A 256 -9.90 0.24 -13.99
N TYR A 257 -10.65 -0.50 -14.80
CA TYR A 257 -12.09 -0.65 -14.64
C TYR A 257 -12.46 -1.53 -13.44
N ASN A 258 -13.51 -1.14 -12.71
CA ASN A 258 -14.06 -1.94 -11.63
C ASN A 258 -14.47 -3.34 -12.10
N SER A 259 -15.04 -3.47 -13.30
CA SER A 259 -15.48 -4.75 -13.86
C SER A 259 -14.37 -5.77 -14.05
N VAL A 260 -13.14 -5.34 -14.31
CA VAL A 260 -11.98 -6.24 -14.44
C VAL A 260 -11.53 -6.70 -13.06
N TRP A 261 -11.50 -5.80 -12.07
CA TRP A 261 -11.27 -6.17 -10.68
C TRP A 261 -12.32 -7.14 -10.14
N ASP A 262 -13.60 -6.94 -10.49
CA ASP A 262 -14.69 -7.84 -10.09
C ASP A 262 -14.49 -9.25 -10.68
N GLN A 263 -14.02 -9.35 -11.93
CA GLN A 263 -13.66 -10.64 -12.55
C GLN A 263 -12.48 -11.31 -11.85
N VAL A 264 -11.42 -10.55 -11.55
CA VAL A 264 -10.25 -11.05 -10.81
C VAL A 264 -10.67 -11.54 -9.42
N GLU A 265 -11.53 -10.82 -8.71
CA GLU A 265 -12.05 -11.22 -7.41
C GLU A 265 -12.83 -12.55 -7.49
N ILE A 266 -13.67 -12.73 -8.52
CA ILE A 266 -14.38 -13.99 -8.76
C ILE A 266 -13.39 -15.14 -9.03
N ILE A 267 -12.35 -14.90 -9.84
CA ILE A 267 -11.31 -15.90 -10.13
C ILE A 267 -10.56 -16.26 -8.83
N VAL A 268 -10.21 -15.26 -8.03
CA VAL A 268 -9.50 -15.44 -6.76
C VAL A 268 -10.32 -16.26 -5.78
N GLN A 269 -11.57 -15.88 -5.55
CA GLN A 269 -12.48 -16.58 -4.66
C GLN A 269 -12.68 -18.05 -5.06
N LYS A 270 -12.73 -18.35 -6.36
CA LYS A 270 -12.93 -19.72 -6.84
C LYS A 270 -11.69 -20.61 -6.75
N ASN A 271 -10.50 -20.05 -6.90
CA ASN A 271 -9.29 -20.86 -7.13
C ASN A 271 -8.29 -20.82 -5.96
N TYR A 272 -8.29 -19.75 -5.17
CA TYR A 272 -7.25 -19.43 -4.19
C TYR A 272 -7.77 -19.17 -2.78
N LEU A 273 -8.94 -19.70 -2.41
CA LEU A 273 -9.41 -19.77 -1.02
C LEU A 273 -9.18 -21.19 -0.48
N ARG A 274 -7.91 -21.55 -0.24
CA ARG A 274 -7.53 -22.90 0.23
C ARG A 274 -6.88 -22.84 1.62
N PRO A 275 -7.02 -23.90 2.44
CA PRO A 275 -6.46 -23.95 3.80
C PRO A 275 -4.97 -23.60 3.92
N ASN A 276 -4.15 -23.92 2.92
CA ASN A 276 -2.70 -23.72 2.93
C ASN A 276 -2.23 -22.57 2.05
N PHE A 277 -3.11 -22.02 1.21
CA PHE A 277 -2.85 -20.89 0.34
C PHE A 277 -4.15 -20.13 0.16
N SER A 278 -4.29 -19.00 0.85
CA SER A 278 -5.47 -18.15 0.74
C SER A 278 -5.10 -16.77 0.25
N VAL A 279 -5.97 -16.21 -0.59
CA VAL A 279 -5.83 -14.86 -1.13
C VAL A 279 -7.11 -14.10 -0.80
N GLU A 280 -6.97 -12.96 -0.15
CA GLU A 280 -8.06 -12.04 0.14
C GLU A 280 -7.87 -10.73 -0.62
N ILE A 281 -8.93 -10.28 -1.31
CA ILE A 281 -8.97 -8.96 -1.93
C ILE A 281 -9.80 -8.05 -1.05
N LEU A 282 -9.17 -7.00 -0.53
CA LEU A 282 -9.81 -6.01 0.34
C LEU A 282 -9.92 -4.67 -0.40
N PRO A 283 -11.05 -3.95 -0.31
CA PRO A 283 -11.14 -2.60 -0.85
C PRO A 283 -10.18 -1.67 -0.09
N LEU A 284 -9.40 -0.86 -0.81
CA LEU A 284 -8.55 0.16 -0.17
C LEU A 284 -9.40 1.14 0.66
N PHE A 285 -10.59 1.52 0.15
CA PHE A 285 -11.59 2.32 0.85
C PHE A 285 -12.99 1.82 0.49
N ARG A 286 -13.83 1.50 1.49
CA ARG A 286 -15.25 1.16 1.27
C ARG A 286 -16.08 2.42 1.01
N ASP A 287 -15.67 3.54 1.62
CA ASP A 287 -16.11 4.91 1.41
C ASP A 287 -14.87 5.80 1.59
N ALA A 288 -14.42 6.51 0.55
CA ALA A 288 -13.28 7.42 0.68
C ALA A 288 -13.67 8.61 1.58
N ALA A 289 -13.34 8.54 2.86
CA ALA A 289 -13.53 9.63 3.81
C ALA A 289 -12.33 10.61 3.76
N LEU A 290 -11.96 11.10 2.57
CA LEU A 290 -11.29 12.40 2.46
C LEU A 290 -12.32 13.55 2.43
N ASN A 291 -13.62 13.24 2.43
CA ASN A 291 -14.71 14.22 2.54
C ASN A 291 -14.72 14.98 3.89
N ASN A 292 -13.89 14.59 4.85
CA ASN A 292 -13.66 15.31 6.11
C ASN A 292 -12.35 16.10 6.09
N LEU A 293 -11.85 16.50 4.92
CA LEU A 293 -11.04 17.72 4.89
C LEU A 293 -11.97 18.85 5.36
N PRO A 294 -11.61 19.60 6.42
CA PRO A 294 -12.43 20.73 6.84
C PRO A 294 -12.68 21.60 5.63
N ASN A 295 -13.95 21.94 5.37
CA ASN A 295 -14.38 22.79 4.27
C ASN A 295 -13.38 23.94 4.11
N MET A 296 -12.60 23.92 3.03
CA MET A 296 -11.80 25.05 2.57
C MET A 296 -12.62 25.86 1.60
#